data_AF-A0A553N7Q5-F1
#
_entry.id   AF-A0A553N7Q5-F1
#
_cell.length_a   1.000
_cell.length_b   1.000
_cell.length_c   1.000
_cell.angle_alpha   90.00
_cell.angle_beta   90.00
_cell.angle_gamma   90.00
#
_symmetry.space_group_name_H-M   'P 1'
#
loop_
_entity.id
_entity.type
_entity.pdbx_description
1 polymer ?
#
loop_
_entity_poly.entity_id
_entity_poly.type
_entity_poly.pdbx_seq_one_letter_code
_entity_poly.pdbx_strand_id
1 'polypeptide(L)'
;MPVLIKKNVSSTNVYCVAIVILLLYHLGFLSPLTANLIQSEANGRASTHCSKVATPDFASLSDEPVFVNQSTRVPLCQCQIQLPQVYSTHSSFEDTTCSATAFARGDHQRVVGFSFYGDSRSPKHKSKQYYQGIIDNLGLMNKFYPGWIMRLYFDLNLGDDLLGSLCELSCQNANLDLCHIQHLPGTPLPNASRIFPMNWRFFPTLDPQVDLFVSRDLDSRFSDREQSAVQEWLNSKWAFHMMRDHPAHVVSILGSGWGVKLTSTEIRSQWKSAWMIGKNSPIMWATRGMTGPDQGFLKRFVWPWAKKDSIQHDSYTCQVFPGTLGFPTPRKNEPDNFIASVVAQNMSIWKICPYQCRREGHRLDWIYC
;
A
#
# COMPACT_ATOMS: atom_id res chain seq x y z
N MET A 1 -29.33 -43.10 -15.82
CA MET A 1 -29.02 -42.27 -16.99
C MET A 1 -28.34 -40.99 -16.53
N PRO A 2 -27.08 -40.77 -16.91
CA PRO A 2 -26.65 -39.42 -17.29
C PRO A 2 -25.84 -39.39 -18.59
N VAL A 3 -25.63 -38.15 -19.04
CA VAL A 3 -25.31 -37.65 -20.38
C VAL A 3 -23.84 -37.84 -20.80
N LEU A 4 -23.64 -38.16 -22.08
CA LEU A 4 -22.35 -38.19 -22.81
C LEU A 4 -21.83 -36.77 -23.08
N ILE A 5 -20.55 -36.50 -22.82
CA ILE A 5 -19.79 -35.42 -23.47
C ILE A 5 -18.62 -36.06 -24.25
N LYS A 6 -18.69 -36.01 -25.57
CA LYS A 6 -17.61 -36.36 -26.51
C LYS A 6 -16.54 -35.27 -26.48
N LYS A 7 -15.27 -35.63 -26.24
CA LYS A 7 -14.11 -34.82 -26.64
C LYS A 7 -13.50 -35.44 -27.91
N ASN A 8 -13.58 -34.69 -29.01
CA ASN A 8 -12.77 -34.92 -30.21
C ASN A 8 -11.31 -34.59 -29.87
N VAL A 9 -10.42 -35.58 -29.98
CA VAL A 9 -8.97 -35.35 -30.03
C VAL A 9 -8.51 -35.77 -31.43
N SER A 10 -7.88 -34.86 -32.16
CA SER A 10 -7.38 -35.14 -33.51
C SER A 10 -6.21 -36.13 -33.45
N SER A 11 -6.17 -37.03 -34.44
CA SER A 11 -5.21 -38.13 -34.58
C SER A 11 -3.75 -37.69 -34.77
N THR A 12 -3.47 -36.40 -34.88
CA THR A 12 -2.13 -35.84 -35.04
C THR A 12 -1.38 -35.67 -33.71
N ASN A 13 -2.09 -35.58 -32.58
CA ASN A 13 -1.47 -35.43 -31.25
C ASN A 13 -0.96 -36.73 -30.63
N VAL A 14 -1.42 -37.89 -31.13
CA VAL A 14 -1.04 -39.19 -30.55
C VAL A 14 0.42 -39.53 -30.86
N TYR A 15 0.93 -39.12 -32.02
CA TYR A 15 2.30 -39.42 -32.45
C TYR A 15 3.37 -38.52 -31.83
N CYS A 16 3.07 -37.25 -31.56
CA CYS A 16 4.01 -36.36 -30.83
C CYS A 16 4.19 -36.78 -29.37
N VAL A 17 3.13 -37.25 -28.72
CA VAL A 17 3.19 -37.74 -27.33
C VAL A 17 4.04 -39.01 -27.23
N ALA A 18 3.98 -39.91 -28.22
CA ALA A 18 4.80 -41.13 -28.25
C ALA A 18 6.31 -40.84 -28.36
N ILE A 19 6.71 -39.83 -29.14
CA ILE A 19 8.12 -39.43 -29.31
C ILE A 19 8.69 -38.83 -28.01
N VAL A 20 7.89 -38.02 -27.30
CA VAL A 20 8.28 -37.42 -26.02
C VAL A 20 8.43 -38.50 -24.94
N ILE A 21 7.56 -39.51 -24.91
CA ILE A 21 7.64 -40.62 -23.95
C ILE A 21 8.88 -41.51 -24.21
N LEU A 22 9.22 -41.79 -25.47
CA LEU A 22 10.44 -42.52 -25.85
C LEU A 22 11.73 -41.75 -25.49
N LEU A 23 11.73 -40.42 -25.66
CA LEU A 23 12.84 -39.55 -25.22
C LEU A 23 13.00 -39.53 -23.70
N LEU A 24 11.90 -39.51 -22.95
CA LEU A 24 11.93 -39.54 -21.48
C LEU A 24 12.36 -40.91 -20.92
N TYR A 25 12.09 -42.02 -21.64
CA TYR A 25 12.60 -43.35 -21.31
C TYR A 25 14.13 -43.45 -21.49
N HIS A 26 14.66 -42.95 -22.61
CA HIS A 26 16.12 -42.91 -22.84
C HIS A 26 16.88 -41.99 -21.88
N LEU A 27 16.19 -41.01 -21.30
CA LEU A 27 16.72 -40.09 -20.27
C LEU A 27 16.51 -40.60 -18.83
N GLY A 28 15.95 -41.80 -18.63
CA GLY A 28 15.87 -42.46 -17.31
C GLY A 28 14.74 -41.96 -16.39
N PHE A 29 13.77 -41.21 -16.89
CA PHE A 29 12.70 -40.60 -16.07
C PHE A 29 11.44 -41.48 -15.91
N LEU A 30 11.42 -42.72 -16.43
CA LEU A 30 10.26 -43.61 -16.36
C LEU A 30 10.66 -45.06 -16.01
N SER A 31 9.85 -45.73 -15.19
CA SER A 31 10.05 -47.14 -14.78
C SER A 31 9.45 -48.14 -15.79
N PRO A 32 9.89 -49.43 -15.80
CA PRO A 32 9.66 -50.38 -16.91
C PRO A 32 8.20 -50.79 -17.18
N LEU A 33 7.26 -50.40 -16.33
CA LEU A 33 5.86 -50.86 -16.40
C LEU A 33 4.97 -50.05 -17.35
N THR A 34 5.47 -48.99 -17.97
CA THR A 34 4.67 -48.12 -18.87
C THR A 34 4.88 -48.39 -20.37
N ALA A 35 5.88 -49.20 -20.76
CA ALA A 35 6.26 -49.39 -22.15
C ALA A 35 5.45 -50.45 -22.92
N ASN A 36 4.68 -51.31 -22.25
CA ASN A 36 4.03 -52.46 -22.90
C ASN A 36 2.61 -52.19 -23.47
N LEU A 37 2.16 -50.94 -23.52
CA LEU A 37 0.81 -50.59 -23.99
C LEU A 37 0.74 -49.97 -25.40
N ILE A 38 1.85 -49.85 -26.13
CA ILE A 38 1.87 -49.17 -27.45
C ILE A 38 2.63 -49.98 -28.52
N GLN A 39 2.58 -51.32 -28.48
CA GLN A 39 3.28 -52.16 -29.44
C GLN A 39 2.37 -53.08 -30.28
N SER A 40 1.13 -52.65 -30.57
CA SER A 40 0.25 -53.37 -31.51
C SER A 40 -0.24 -52.58 -32.71
N GLU A 41 0.11 -51.31 -32.88
CA GLU A 41 -0.42 -50.50 -34.00
C GLU A 41 0.63 -49.55 -34.58
N ALA A 42 1.49 -50.05 -35.48
CA ALA A 42 2.08 -49.27 -36.58
C ALA A 42 3.05 -50.14 -37.42
N ASN A 43 2.53 -51.10 -38.18
CA ASN A 43 3.21 -51.58 -39.38
C ASN A 43 2.63 -50.82 -40.58
N GLY A 44 3.34 -49.80 -41.06
CA GLY A 44 2.87 -49.01 -42.21
C GLY A 44 3.91 -48.01 -42.71
N ARG A 45 4.38 -48.26 -43.94
CA ARG A 45 5.36 -47.52 -44.77
C ARG A 45 5.46 -46.00 -44.58
N ALA A 46 6.71 -45.54 -44.61
CA ALA A 46 7.17 -44.16 -44.63
C ALA A 46 6.75 -43.37 -45.89
N SER A 47 6.55 -42.06 -45.70
CA SER A 47 6.62 -41.02 -46.74
C SER A 47 7.21 -39.75 -46.11
N THR A 48 8.37 -39.34 -46.60
CA THR A 48 9.15 -38.17 -46.16
C THR A 48 8.77 -36.92 -46.94
N HIS A 49 7.91 -36.07 -46.38
CA HIS A 49 7.75 -34.68 -46.84
C HIS A 49 7.25 -33.76 -45.71
N CYS A 50 8.19 -33.10 -45.02
CA CYS A 50 7.88 -31.93 -44.19
C CYS A 50 8.27 -30.67 -44.98
N SER A 51 7.25 -29.97 -45.48
CA SER A 51 7.42 -28.62 -46.01
C SER A 51 7.66 -27.64 -44.86
N LYS A 52 8.59 -26.70 -45.04
CA LYS A 52 8.87 -25.61 -44.11
C LYS A 52 7.60 -24.75 -43.93
N VAL A 53 6.90 -24.92 -42.81
CA VAL A 53 5.88 -23.97 -42.36
C VAL A 53 6.62 -22.85 -41.65
N ALA A 54 6.48 -21.63 -42.16
CA ALA A 54 6.96 -20.43 -41.50
C ALA A 54 6.37 -20.35 -40.09
N THR A 55 7.23 -20.21 -39.09
CA THR A 55 6.83 -19.90 -37.72
C THR A 55 6.10 -18.57 -37.72
N PRO A 56 4.87 -18.47 -37.21
CA PRO A 56 4.28 -17.18 -36.94
C PRO A 56 5.13 -16.53 -35.83
N ASP A 57 5.56 -15.30 -36.05
CA ASP A 57 6.11 -14.43 -35.00
C ASP A 57 5.09 -14.38 -33.87
N PHE A 58 5.37 -15.10 -32.78
CA PHE A 58 4.75 -14.85 -31.49
C PHE A 58 5.31 -13.53 -30.98
N ALA A 59 4.75 -12.43 -31.49
CA ALA A 59 4.83 -11.16 -30.81
C ALA A 59 4.38 -11.38 -29.36
N SER A 60 5.22 -10.94 -28.43
CA SER A 60 4.97 -10.97 -26.98
C SER A 60 3.57 -10.42 -26.68
N LEU A 61 2.63 -11.32 -26.38
CA LEU A 61 1.41 -10.96 -25.68
C LEU A 61 1.85 -10.42 -24.33
N SER A 62 1.73 -9.11 -24.16
CA SER A 62 1.87 -8.47 -22.87
C SER A 62 0.85 -9.10 -21.91
N ASP A 63 1.32 -9.68 -20.81
CA ASP A 63 0.52 -10.08 -19.65
C ASP A 63 -0.05 -8.83 -18.96
N GLU A 64 -0.86 -8.04 -19.67
CA GLU A 64 -1.64 -6.97 -19.07
C GLU A 64 -2.86 -7.61 -18.39
N PRO A 65 -3.02 -7.45 -17.06
CA PRO A 65 -4.14 -8.04 -16.34
C PRO A 65 -5.46 -7.51 -16.91
N VAL A 66 -6.39 -8.43 -17.21
CA VAL A 66 -7.74 -8.08 -17.65
C VAL A 66 -8.52 -7.52 -16.45
N PHE A 67 -8.64 -6.20 -16.39
CA PHE A 67 -9.44 -5.52 -15.36
C PHE A 67 -10.93 -5.71 -15.64
N VAL A 68 -11.58 -6.63 -14.92
CA VAL A 68 -13.05 -6.69 -14.87
C VAL A 68 -13.50 -5.89 -13.65
N ASN A 69 -14.26 -4.82 -13.89
CA ASN A 69 -14.90 -4.07 -12.81
C ASN A 69 -16.04 -4.90 -12.24
N GLN A 70 -16.00 -5.17 -10.93
CA GLN A 70 -17.07 -5.87 -10.23
C GLN A 70 -17.79 -4.90 -9.29
N SER A 71 -19.12 -5.04 -9.24
CA SER A 71 -19.92 -4.40 -8.21
C SER A 71 -19.59 -5.01 -6.84
N THR A 72 -19.01 -4.20 -5.96
CA THR A 72 -18.67 -4.55 -4.57
C THR A 72 -19.56 -3.79 -3.61
N ARG A 73 -20.14 -4.50 -2.64
CA ARG A 73 -20.94 -3.88 -1.57
C ARG A 73 -20.04 -3.19 -0.55
N VAL A 74 -20.40 -1.98 -0.13
CA VAL A 74 -19.84 -1.30 1.05
C VAL A 74 -20.78 -1.55 2.23
N PRO A 75 -20.54 -2.55 3.10
CA PRO A 75 -21.57 -3.04 4.02
C PRO A 75 -22.02 -1.99 5.04
N LEU A 76 -21.08 -1.20 5.56
CA LEU A 76 -21.32 -0.12 6.50
C LEU A 76 -22.30 0.93 5.95
N CYS A 77 -22.23 1.19 4.65
CA CYS A 77 -22.93 2.29 3.97
C CYS A 77 -24.08 1.82 3.08
N GLN A 78 -24.29 0.51 2.99
CA GLN A 78 -25.38 -0.11 2.24
C GLN A 78 -25.46 0.30 0.76
N CYS A 79 -24.32 0.61 0.14
CA CYS A 79 -24.23 0.95 -1.27
C CYS A 79 -23.32 -0.02 -2.04
N GLN A 80 -23.20 0.19 -3.34
CA GLN A 80 -22.31 -0.56 -4.23
C GLN A 80 -21.34 0.37 -4.94
N ILE A 81 -20.09 -0.07 -5.07
CA ILE A 81 -19.04 0.62 -5.82
C ILE A 81 -18.43 -0.34 -6.84
N GLN A 82 -17.80 0.21 -7.88
CA GLN A 82 -17.07 -0.58 -8.87
C GLN A 82 -15.61 -0.67 -8.45
N LEU A 83 -15.09 -1.88 -8.27
CA LEU A 83 -13.68 -2.13 -8.00
C LEU A 83 -13.05 -2.99 -9.09
N PRO A 84 -11.78 -2.73 -9.45
CA PRO A 84 -11.01 -3.64 -10.29
C PRO A 84 -10.81 -4.96 -9.53
N GLN A 85 -11.15 -6.08 -10.17
CA GLN A 85 -10.88 -7.41 -9.58
C GLN A 85 -9.39 -7.72 -9.60
N VAL A 86 -8.81 -7.92 -8.42
CA VAL A 86 -7.55 -8.63 -8.23
C VAL A 86 -7.85 -9.76 -7.25
N TYR A 87 -7.66 -11.01 -7.67
CA TYR A 87 -7.84 -12.14 -6.76
C TYR A 87 -6.69 -12.17 -5.77
N SER A 88 -6.99 -12.13 -4.47
CA SER A 88 -6.03 -12.52 -3.44
C SER A 88 -5.77 -14.01 -3.54
N THR A 89 -4.51 -14.41 -3.69
CA THR A 89 -4.14 -15.82 -3.77
C THR A 89 -3.65 -16.38 -2.42
N HIS A 90 -3.43 -15.51 -1.43
CA HIS A 90 -2.69 -15.86 -0.21
C HIS A 90 -3.21 -15.28 1.12
N SER A 91 -4.31 -14.51 1.13
CA SER A 91 -4.86 -13.92 2.36
C SER A 91 -6.34 -14.22 2.59
N SER A 92 -6.72 -14.38 3.85
CA SER A 92 -8.11 -14.49 4.32
C SER A 92 -8.65 -13.11 4.70
N PHE A 93 -9.97 -12.98 4.82
CA PHE A 93 -10.59 -11.70 5.21
C PHE A 93 -10.15 -11.26 6.62
N GLU A 94 -9.88 -12.22 7.49
CA GLU A 94 -9.37 -12.01 8.84
C GLU A 94 -7.94 -11.46 8.86
N ASP A 95 -7.22 -11.48 7.74
CA ASP A 95 -5.87 -10.91 7.64
C ASP A 95 -5.87 -9.43 7.25
N THR A 96 -6.93 -8.91 6.62
CA THR A 96 -6.97 -7.47 6.30
C THR A 96 -7.14 -6.64 7.56
N THR A 97 -6.54 -5.46 7.59
CA THR A 97 -6.67 -4.55 8.72
C THR A 97 -7.78 -3.51 8.54
N CYS A 98 -8.63 -3.65 7.52
CA CYS A 98 -9.68 -2.66 7.22
C CYS A 98 -11.10 -3.25 7.11
N SER A 99 -11.68 -3.35 5.92
CA SER A 99 -13.09 -3.67 5.70
C SER A 99 -13.26 -4.62 4.52
N ALA A 100 -14.45 -5.18 4.34
CA ALA A 100 -14.74 -6.07 3.21
C ALA A 100 -14.46 -5.41 1.86
N THR A 101 -14.70 -4.10 1.75
CA THR A 101 -14.37 -3.32 0.55
C THR A 101 -12.87 -3.28 0.30
N ALA A 102 -12.08 -3.00 1.34
CA ALA A 102 -10.62 -3.02 1.24
C ALA A 102 -10.09 -4.41 0.85
N PHE A 103 -10.69 -5.47 1.40
CA PHE A 103 -10.31 -6.85 1.08
C PHE A 103 -10.59 -7.22 -0.37
N ALA A 104 -11.77 -6.83 -0.87
CA ALA A 104 -12.22 -7.11 -2.23
C ALA A 104 -11.34 -6.49 -3.32
N ARG A 105 -10.50 -5.50 -2.99
CA ARG A 105 -9.52 -4.92 -3.94
C ARG A 105 -8.40 -5.87 -4.31
N GLY A 106 -8.14 -6.91 -3.52
CA GLY A 106 -7.05 -7.86 -3.75
C GLY A 106 -5.67 -7.34 -3.34
N ASP A 107 -4.64 -8.06 -3.76
CA ASP A 107 -3.24 -7.79 -3.40
C ASP A 107 -2.66 -6.55 -4.13
N HIS A 108 -1.42 -6.17 -3.80
CA HIS A 108 -0.67 -5.07 -4.43
C HIS A 108 -1.24 -3.66 -4.22
N GLN A 109 -2.01 -3.45 -3.15
CA GLN A 109 -2.60 -2.14 -2.83
C GLN A 109 -1.53 -1.10 -2.48
N ARG A 110 -1.79 0.14 -2.90
CA ARG A 110 -1.03 1.32 -2.51
C ARG A 110 -1.92 2.20 -1.66
N VAL A 111 -1.55 2.43 -0.40
CA VAL A 111 -2.43 2.99 0.62
C VAL A 111 -1.86 4.26 1.23
N VAL A 112 -2.68 5.29 1.31
CA VAL A 112 -2.49 6.44 2.21
C VAL A 112 -3.37 6.22 3.43
N GLY A 113 -2.78 6.05 4.61
CA GLY A 113 -3.51 5.83 5.85
C GLY A 113 -3.77 7.12 6.62
N PHE A 114 -5.01 7.26 7.11
CA PHE A 114 -5.46 8.38 7.93
C PHE A 114 -6.21 7.88 9.18
N SER A 115 -6.14 8.66 10.26
CA SER A 115 -6.93 8.43 11.48
C SER A 115 -7.91 9.58 11.69
N PHE A 116 -9.21 9.29 11.78
CA PHE A 116 -10.26 10.21 12.16
C PHE A 116 -10.72 9.93 13.61
N TYR A 117 -10.39 10.82 14.53
CA TYR A 117 -10.57 10.59 15.96
C TYR A 117 -10.89 11.87 16.75
N GLY A 118 -11.33 11.68 17.99
CA GLY A 118 -11.77 12.75 18.88
C GLY A 118 -13.30 12.89 18.85
N ASP A 119 -13.83 13.73 19.73
CA ASP A 119 -15.26 14.03 19.77
C ASP A 119 -15.62 15.00 18.65
N SER A 120 -16.29 14.50 17.61
CA SER A 120 -16.77 15.24 16.43
C SER A 120 -17.53 16.53 16.77
N ARG A 121 -18.21 16.54 17.92
CA ARG A 121 -19.03 17.66 18.39
C ARG A 121 -18.23 18.72 19.13
N SER A 122 -17.04 18.39 19.61
CA SER A 122 -16.22 19.29 20.41
C SER A 122 -15.66 20.47 19.57
N PRO A 123 -15.60 21.70 20.11
CA PRO A 123 -15.00 22.84 19.42
C PRO A 123 -13.55 22.58 19.00
N LYS A 124 -12.79 21.86 19.83
CA LYS A 124 -11.40 21.45 19.54
C LYS A 124 -11.31 20.54 18.32
N HIS A 125 -12.26 19.63 18.11
CA HIS A 125 -12.25 18.79 16.92
C HIS A 125 -12.62 19.60 15.67
N LYS A 126 -13.65 20.45 15.77
CA LYS A 126 -14.06 21.34 14.66
C LYS A 126 -12.92 22.25 14.20
N SER A 127 -12.14 22.80 15.14
CA SER A 127 -10.99 23.67 14.80
C SER A 127 -9.87 22.94 14.07
N LYS A 128 -9.78 21.61 14.17
CA LYS A 128 -8.78 20.81 13.44
C LYS A 128 -9.15 20.54 11.98
N GLN A 129 -10.41 20.78 11.60
CA GLN A 129 -10.88 20.61 10.22
C GLN A 129 -10.63 19.21 9.63
N TYR A 130 -10.62 18.15 10.45
CA TYR A 130 -10.32 16.79 9.98
C TYR A 130 -11.30 16.29 8.92
N TYR A 131 -12.60 16.59 9.06
CA TYR A 131 -13.59 16.19 8.06
C TYR A 131 -13.34 16.86 6.70
N GLN A 132 -13.04 18.17 6.70
CA GLN A 132 -12.61 18.88 5.49
C GLN A 132 -11.33 18.26 4.91
N GLY A 133 -10.42 17.84 5.78
CA GLY A 133 -9.21 17.12 5.40
C GLY A 133 -9.43 15.79 4.68
N ILE A 134 -10.52 15.09 4.98
CA ILE A 134 -10.91 13.88 4.24
C ILE A 134 -11.29 14.28 2.81
N ILE A 135 -12.19 15.26 2.67
CA ILE A 135 -12.69 15.73 1.36
C ILE A 135 -11.54 16.26 0.50
N ASP A 136 -10.75 17.19 1.04
CA ASP A 136 -9.67 17.83 0.31
C ASP A 136 -8.62 16.82 -0.14
N ASN A 137 -8.13 15.97 0.79
CA ASN A 137 -7.11 14.99 0.44
C ASN A 137 -7.65 13.96 -0.56
N LEU A 138 -8.91 13.53 -0.44
CA LEU A 138 -9.52 12.61 -1.40
C LEU A 138 -9.56 13.22 -2.81
N GLY A 139 -9.93 14.50 -2.93
CA GLY A 139 -9.88 15.23 -4.19
C GLY A 139 -8.46 15.40 -4.75
N LEU A 140 -7.47 15.56 -3.87
CA LEU A 140 -6.05 15.70 -4.22
C LEU A 140 -5.37 14.38 -4.61
N MET A 141 -5.91 13.22 -4.21
CA MET A 141 -5.33 11.89 -4.51
C MET A 141 -5.11 11.67 -6.00
N ASN A 142 -6.04 12.07 -6.86
CA ASN A 142 -5.90 11.86 -8.31
C ASN A 142 -4.70 12.59 -8.91
N LYS A 143 -4.32 13.74 -8.33
CA LYS A 143 -3.14 14.50 -8.75
C LYS A 143 -1.85 13.91 -8.16
N PHE A 144 -1.83 13.67 -6.86
CA PHE A 144 -0.59 13.41 -6.13
C PHE A 144 -0.27 11.94 -5.91
N TYR A 145 -1.31 11.10 -5.83
CA TYR A 145 -1.25 9.68 -5.52
C TYR A 145 -2.17 8.87 -6.48
N PRO A 146 -1.97 8.98 -7.81
CA PRO A 146 -2.85 8.33 -8.77
C PRO A 146 -2.83 6.80 -8.57
N GLY A 147 -4.03 6.21 -8.49
CA GLY A 147 -4.21 4.77 -8.26
C GLY A 147 -4.00 4.31 -6.81
N TRP A 148 -3.69 5.21 -5.87
CA TRP A 148 -3.64 4.87 -4.45
C TRP A 148 -5.02 4.97 -3.82
N ILE A 149 -5.17 4.30 -2.67
CA ILE A 149 -6.40 4.22 -1.90
C ILE A 149 -6.23 5.04 -0.62
N MET A 150 -7.19 5.91 -0.34
CA MET A 150 -7.34 6.52 0.97
C MET A 150 -7.96 5.47 1.90
N ARG A 151 -7.25 5.12 2.97
CA ARG A 151 -7.74 4.22 4.00
C ARG A 151 -7.95 4.98 5.30
N LEU A 152 -9.22 5.23 5.62
CA LEU A 152 -9.63 6.06 6.75
C LEU A 152 -10.06 5.19 7.93
N TYR A 153 -9.26 5.20 8.99
CA TYR A 153 -9.59 4.56 10.25
C TYR A 153 -10.34 5.54 11.15
N PHE A 154 -11.54 5.17 11.59
CA PHE A 154 -12.41 6.09 12.32
C PHE A 154 -13.15 5.41 13.48
N ASP A 155 -13.54 6.22 14.46
CA ASP A 155 -14.29 5.81 15.66
C ASP A 155 -15.50 6.70 15.89
N LEU A 156 -16.50 6.55 15.02
CA LEU A 156 -17.79 7.23 15.14
C LEU A 156 -18.84 6.25 15.65
N ASN A 157 -19.78 6.73 16.46
CA ASN A 157 -20.95 5.95 16.82
C ASN A 157 -21.88 5.81 15.61
N LEU A 158 -22.67 4.73 15.56
CA LEU A 158 -23.61 4.47 14.45
C LEU A 158 -24.67 5.57 14.25
N GLY A 159 -24.96 6.36 15.29
CA GLY A 159 -25.88 7.50 15.23
C GLY A 159 -25.21 8.87 15.08
N ASP A 160 -23.91 8.94 14.79
CA ASP A 160 -23.23 10.22 14.55
C ASP A 160 -23.53 10.71 13.13
N ASP A 161 -23.96 11.98 13.00
CA ASP A 161 -24.33 12.59 11.72
C ASP A 161 -23.20 12.54 10.68
N LEU A 162 -21.93 12.56 11.12
CA LEU A 162 -20.78 12.46 10.23
C LEU A 162 -20.66 11.08 9.57
N LEU A 163 -21.20 10.02 10.18
CA LEU A 163 -21.13 8.67 9.60
C LEU A 163 -21.89 8.61 8.28
N GLY A 164 -23.07 9.24 8.20
CA GLY A 164 -23.84 9.34 6.96
C GLY A 164 -23.05 10.05 5.85
N SER A 165 -22.35 11.13 6.22
CA SER A 165 -21.54 11.91 5.27
C SER A 165 -20.29 11.15 4.80
N LEU A 166 -19.61 10.41 5.70
CA LEU A 166 -18.52 9.50 5.32
C LEU A 166 -19.01 8.40 4.38
N CYS A 167 -20.21 7.88 4.63
CA CYS A 167 -20.81 6.87 3.78
C CYS A 167 -21.12 7.39 2.39
N GLU A 168 -21.69 8.59 2.27
CA GLU A 168 -21.90 9.24 0.98
C GLU A 168 -20.58 9.38 0.20
N LEU A 169 -19.52 9.85 0.86
CA LEU A 169 -18.19 9.95 0.26
C LEU A 169 -17.68 8.59 -0.23
N SER A 170 -17.78 7.54 0.59
CA SER A 170 -17.31 6.20 0.22
C SER A 170 -18.12 5.59 -0.94
N CYS A 171 -19.43 5.84 -0.99
CA CYS A 171 -20.27 5.37 -2.09
C CYS A 171 -19.98 6.08 -3.42
N GLN A 172 -19.53 7.34 -3.37
CA GLN A 172 -19.20 8.13 -4.56
C GLN A 172 -17.74 7.98 -5.01
N ASN A 173 -16.85 7.50 -4.13
CA ASN A 173 -15.41 7.47 -4.37
C ASN A 173 -14.84 6.07 -4.17
N ALA A 174 -14.63 5.36 -5.27
CA ALA A 174 -14.09 4.00 -5.27
C ALA A 174 -12.66 3.88 -4.73
N ASN A 175 -11.96 4.98 -4.47
CA ASN A 175 -10.62 5.03 -3.86
C ASN A 175 -10.64 5.35 -2.36
N LEU A 176 -11.81 5.32 -1.70
CA LEU A 176 -11.95 5.50 -0.25
C LEU A 176 -12.42 4.21 0.45
N ASP A 177 -11.59 3.70 1.36
CA ASP A 177 -11.94 2.63 2.29
C ASP A 177 -12.21 3.19 3.69
N LEU A 178 -13.40 2.88 4.22
CA LEU A 178 -13.78 3.16 5.60
C LEU A 178 -13.46 1.95 6.49
N CYS A 179 -12.64 2.16 7.51
CA CYS A 179 -12.21 1.13 8.47
C CYS A 179 -12.70 1.50 9.88
N HIS A 180 -13.84 0.95 10.27
CA HIS A 180 -14.41 1.21 11.59
C HIS A 180 -13.60 0.48 12.67
N ILE A 181 -12.93 1.22 13.57
CA ILE A 181 -11.93 0.62 14.48
C ILE A 181 -12.50 -0.37 15.50
N GLN A 182 -13.81 -0.29 15.79
CA GLN A 182 -14.50 -1.26 16.65
C GLN A 182 -14.84 -2.58 15.93
N HIS A 183 -14.75 -2.62 14.59
CA HIS A 183 -15.23 -3.72 13.74
C HIS A 183 -14.20 -4.14 12.68
N LEU A 184 -12.89 -3.95 12.96
CA LEU A 184 -11.85 -4.43 12.06
C LEU A 184 -11.85 -5.97 12.06
N PRO A 185 -11.74 -6.62 10.89
CA PRO A 185 -11.72 -8.07 10.78
C PRO A 185 -10.39 -8.69 11.25
N GLY A 186 -9.29 -7.92 11.21
CA GLY A 186 -7.94 -8.43 11.49
C GLY A 186 -7.23 -7.96 12.76
N THR A 187 -6.07 -8.58 12.98
CA THR A 187 -5.10 -8.37 14.07
C THR A 187 -4.40 -6.99 13.99
N PRO A 188 -3.80 -6.42 15.06
CA PRO A 188 -3.04 -7.10 16.11
C PRO A 188 -3.76 -7.31 17.44
N LEU A 189 -4.96 -6.74 17.64
CA LEU A 189 -5.56 -6.66 18.98
C LEU A 189 -7.10 -6.85 18.92
N PRO A 190 -7.70 -7.68 19.80
CA PRO A 190 -9.15 -7.89 19.88
C PRO A 190 -10.00 -6.62 20.07
N ASN A 191 -9.37 -5.50 20.43
CA ASN A 191 -10.02 -4.21 20.52
C ASN A 191 -9.07 -3.06 20.12
N ALA A 192 -8.99 -2.81 18.80
CA ALA A 192 -8.21 -1.71 18.23
C ALA A 192 -8.65 -0.31 18.74
N SER A 193 -9.90 -0.15 19.22
CA SER A 193 -10.40 1.13 19.78
C SER A 193 -9.61 1.64 20.98
N ARG A 194 -8.94 0.73 21.70
CA ARG A 194 -8.12 1.06 22.88
C ARG A 194 -6.72 1.52 22.50
N ILE A 195 -6.26 1.23 21.29
CA ILE A 195 -4.99 1.73 20.78
C ILE A 195 -5.08 3.25 20.63
N PHE A 196 -3.98 3.94 20.96
CA PHE A 196 -3.86 5.38 20.77
C PHE A 196 -4.25 5.79 19.33
N PRO A 197 -5.24 6.68 19.14
CA PRO A 197 -5.90 6.86 17.84
C PRO A 197 -5.03 7.25 16.65
N MET A 198 -3.95 8.00 16.89
CA MET A 198 -3.01 8.37 15.83
C MET A 198 -2.23 7.16 15.28
N ASN A 199 -2.22 6.02 15.96
CA ASN A 199 -1.61 4.79 15.46
C ASN A 199 -2.50 4.02 14.49
N TRP A 200 -3.81 4.29 14.43
CA TRP A 200 -4.70 3.53 13.57
C TRP A 200 -4.31 3.64 12.09
N ARG A 201 -3.86 4.82 11.66
CA ARG A 201 -3.32 5.01 10.30
C ARG A 201 -2.12 4.12 9.99
N PHE A 202 -1.45 3.50 10.97
CA PHE A 202 -0.33 2.59 10.76
C PHE A 202 -0.77 1.13 10.54
N PHE A 203 -2.04 0.77 10.75
CA PHE A 203 -2.52 -0.60 10.53
C PHE A 203 -2.27 -1.18 9.12
N PRO A 204 -2.18 -0.41 8.02
CA PRO A 204 -1.79 -0.97 6.72
C PRO A 204 -0.44 -1.69 6.72
N THR A 205 0.46 -1.42 7.68
CA THR A 205 1.75 -2.14 7.81
C THR A 205 1.60 -3.63 8.12
N LEU A 206 0.43 -4.04 8.63
CA LEU A 206 0.12 -5.42 8.97
C LEU A 206 -0.76 -6.10 7.93
N ASP A 207 -1.31 -5.34 6.97
CA ASP A 207 -2.22 -5.86 5.96
C ASP A 207 -1.43 -6.60 4.87
N PRO A 208 -1.70 -7.89 4.60
CA PRO A 208 -0.98 -8.66 3.60
C PRO A 208 -1.20 -8.13 2.18
N GLN A 209 -2.31 -7.44 1.90
CA GLN A 209 -2.67 -6.97 0.57
C GLN A 209 -2.02 -5.62 0.22
N VAL A 210 -1.37 -4.95 1.18
CA VAL A 210 -0.75 -3.63 0.99
C VAL A 210 0.73 -3.80 0.67
N ASP A 211 1.16 -3.26 -0.46
CA ASP A 211 2.56 -3.25 -0.93
C ASP A 211 3.25 -1.93 -0.67
N LEU A 212 2.52 -0.83 -0.81
CA LEU A 212 3.05 0.51 -0.58
C LEU A 212 2.14 1.23 0.41
N PHE A 213 2.75 1.81 1.43
CA PHE A 213 2.01 2.52 2.46
C PHE A 213 2.67 3.87 2.75
N VAL A 214 1.87 4.93 2.89
CA VAL A 214 2.28 6.22 3.46
C VAL A 214 1.30 6.66 4.54
N SER A 215 1.81 7.31 5.59
CA SER A 215 1.01 7.77 6.72
C SER A 215 0.87 9.28 6.72
N ARG A 216 -0.36 9.80 6.86
CA ARG A 216 -0.66 11.24 6.81
C ARG A 216 -1.66 11.67 7.87
N ASP A 217 -1.59 12.93 8.28
CA ASP A 217 -2.58 13.56 9.15
C ASP A 217 -3.65 14.27 8.31
N LEU A 218 -4.89 14.27 8.78
CA LEU A 218 -6.04 14.90 8.11
C LEU A 218 -5.99 16.44 8.16
N ASP A 219 -5.21 17.03 9.05
CA ASP A 219 -5.01 18.48 9.12
C ASP A 219 -3.87 18.98 8.22
N SER A 220 -3.30 18.10 7.38
CA SER A 220 -2.31 18.44 6.36
C SER A 220 -2.82 18.13 4.94
N ARG A 221 -2.18 18.72 3.91
CA ARG A 221 -2.53 18.52 2.49
C ARG A 221 -1.33 18.06 1.68
N PHE A 222 -1.60 17.25 0.68
CA PHE A 222 -0.61 16.87 -0.32
C PHE A 222 -0.12 18.09 -1.11
N SER A 223 1.15 18.06 -1.51
CA SER A 223 1.80 19.13 -2.27
C SER A 223 2.71 18.56 -3.37
N ASP A 224 3.07 19.38 -4.36
CA ASP A 224 4.04 18.98 -5.41
C ASP A 224 5.39 18.58 -4.78
N ARG A 225 5.75 19.25 -3.67
CA ARG A 225 6.97 19.00 -2.90
C ARG A 225 6.97 17.60 -2.28
N GLU A 226 5.85 17.22 -1.68
CA GLU A 226 5.68 15.87 -1.14
C GLU A 226 5.72 14.81 -2.24
N GLN A 227 4.95 15.00 -3.31
CA GLN A 227 4.91 14.06 -4.43
C GLN A 227 6.30 13.83 -5.02
N SER A 228 7.09 14.90 -5.17
CA SER A 228 8.46 14.78 -5.69
C SER A 228 9.36 13.93 -4.79
N ALA A 229 9.29 14.11 -3.46
CA ALA A 229 10.05 13.31 -2.51
C ALA A 229 9.58 11.85 -2.43
N VAL A 230 8.27 11.63 -2.55
CA VAL A 230 7.66 10.29 -2.58
C VAL A 230 8.06 9.56 -3.85
N GLN A 231 8.04 10.23 -5.01
CA GLN A 231 8.44 9.62 -6.28
C GLN A 231 9.93 9.25 -6.27
N GLU A 232 10.79 10.10 -5.71
CA GLU A 232 12.21 9.78 -5.52
C GLU A 232 12.38 8.51 -4.65
N TRP A 233 11.61 8.38 -3.58
CA TRP A 233 11.62 7.16 -2.76
C TRP A 233 11.09 5.93 -3.52
N LEU A 234 9.95 6.05 -4.20
CA LEU A 234 9.36 4.95 -4.97
C LEU A 234 10.34 4.40 -6.00
N ASN A 235 11.13 5.29 -6.64
CA ASN A 235 12.17 4.94 -7.61
C ASN A 235 13.48 4.43 -6.98
N SER A 236 13.63 4.54 -5.66
CA SER A 236 14.83 4.09 -4.94
C SER A 236 14.74 2.62 -4.53
N LYS A 237 15.87 2.02 -4.12
CA LYS A 237 15.92 0.67 -3.54
C LYS A 237 15.47 0.59 -2.07
N TRP A 238 15.27 1.73 -1.40
CA TRP A 238 15.06 1.79 0.04
C TRP A 238 13.63 1.40 0.43
N ALA A 239 13.48 0.59 1.47
CA ALA A 239 12.17 0.20 1.96
C ALA A 239 11.42 1.37 2.61
N PHE A 240 12.11 2.23 3.36
CA PHE A 240 11.49 3.31 4.13
C PHE A 240 11.72 4.70 3.54
N HIS A 241 10.72 5.56 3.71
CA HIS A 241 10.77 6.98 3.40
C HIS A 241 10.44 7.80 4.63
N MET A 242 11.20 8.87 4.85
CA MET A 242 10.95 9.81 5.95
C MET A 242 11.17 11.23 5.47
N MET A 243 10.34 12.15 5.95
CA MET A 243 10.33 13.55 5.55
C MET A 243 10.31 14.45 6.79
N ARG A 244 11.26 15.38 6.87
CA ARG A 244 11.43 16.36 7.95
C ARG A 244 11.60 17.75 7.35
N ASP A 245 10.47 18.39 7.07
CA ASP A 245 10.47 19.61 6.26
C ASP A 245 10.34 20.92 7.05
N HIS A 246 10.46 20.89 8.38
CA HIS A 246 10.32 22.06 9.26
C HIS A 246 11.33 21.97 10.42
N PRO A 247 11.86 23.10 10.97
CA PRO A 247 12.81 23.07 12.08
C PRO A 247 12.30 22.37 13.34
N ALA A 248 10.98 22.28 13.52
CA ALA A 248 10.36 21.56 14.64
C ALA A 248 10.24 20.04 14.41
N HIS A 249 10.53 19.53 13.21
CA HIS A 249 10.46 18.09 12.89
C HIS A 249 11.70 17.33 13.40
N VAL A 250 12.15 17.63 14.62
CA VAL A 250 13.30 17.00 15.28
C VAL A 250 12.90 15.64 15.89
N VAL A 251 12.36 14.76 15.04
CA VAL A 251 11.84 13.44 15.45
C VAL A 251 12.34 12.35 14.51
N SER A 252 12.58 11.15 15.07
CA SER A 252 13.13 10.03 14.30
C SER A 252 12.24 9.60 13.15
N ILE A 253 10.92 9.53 13.35
CA ILE A 253 9.96 9.34 12.27
C ILE A 253 8.78 10.24 12.62
N LEU A 254 8.49 11.22 11.77
CA LEU A 254 7.34 12.10 11.91
C LEU A 254 6.07 11.28 11.68
N GLY A 255 5.08 11.36 12.56
CA GLY A 255 3.90 10.50 12.52
C GLY A 255 3.12 10.53 11.20
N SER A 256 3.19 11.66 10.49
CA SER A 256 2.52 11.94 9.21
C SER A 256 3.49 12.18 8.03
N GLY A 257 4.79 11.92 8.20
CA GLY A 257 5.81 12.26 7.21
C GLY A 257 6.59 11.05 6.71
N TRP A 258 5.97 9.87 6.59
CA TRP A 258 6.71 8.65 6.26
C TRP A 258 5.95 7.67 5.35
N GLY A 259 6.68 6.70 4.82
CA GLY A 259 6.16 5.59 4.02
C GLY A 259 7.05 4.35 4.08
N VAL A 260 6.50 3.21 3.63
CA VAL A 260 7.20 1.92 3.59
C VAL A 260 6.75 1.07 2.39
N LYS A 261 7.70 0.32 1.82
CA LYS A 261 7.48 -0.77 0.87
C LYS A 261 7.37 -2.07 1.64
N LEU A 262 6.22 -2.72 1.57
CA LEU A 262 5.88 -3.96 2.28
C LEU A 262 6.07 -5.20 1.40
N THR A 263 6.84 -5.10 0.31
CA THR A 263 7.05 -6.21 -0.63
C THR A 263 8.01 -7.29 -0.10
N SER A 264 8.78 -7.00 0.95
CA SER A 264 9.72 -7.93 1.58
C SER A 264 9.12 -8.63 2.80
N THR A 265 9.28 -9.96 2.88
CA THR A 265 8.88 -10.78 4.03
C THR A 265 9.61 -10.35 5.31
N GLU A 266 10.87 -9.94 5.21
CA GLU A 266 11.66 -9.43 6.35
C GLU A 266 11.03 -8.15 6.90
N ILE A 267 10.71 -7.18 6.04
CA ILE A 267 10.06 -5.92 6.47
C ILE A 267 8.69 -6.18 7.09
N ARG A 268 7.89 -7.08 6.51
CA ARG A 268 6.60 -7.50 7.10
C ARG A 268 6.80 -8.15 8.48
N SER A 269 7.83 -8.98 8.65
CA SER A 269 8.16 -9.62 9.94
C SER A 269 8.59 -8.60 11.00
N GLN A 270 9.41 -7.61 10.63
CA GLN A 270 9.82 -6.52 11.52
C GLN A 270 8.61 -5.69 11.98
N TRP A 271 7.66 -5.39 11.09
CA TRP A 271 6.42 -4.72 11.46
C TRP A 271 5.56 -5.54 12.41
N LYS A 272 5.33 -6.82 12.10
CA LYS A 272 4.61 -7.74 13.00
C LYS A 272 5.25 -7.76 14.39
N SER A 273 6.59 -7.85 14.45
CA SER A 273 7.35 -7.82 15.71
C SER A 273 7.22 -6.49 16.45
N ALA A 274 7.31 -5.36 15.74
CA ALA A 274 7.15 -4.03 16.33
C ALA A 274 5.78 -3.84 16.98
N TRP A 275 4.70 -4.29 16.34
CA TRP A 275 3.35 -4.28 16.91
C TRP A 275 3.21 -5.25 18.09
N MET A 276 3.76 -6.46 17.98
CA MET A 276 3.69 -7.48 19.03
C MET A 276 4.42 -7.12 20.31
N ILE A 277 5.56 -6.42 20.20
CA ILE A 277 6.29 -5.89 21.35
C ILE A 277 5.62 -4.60 21.83
N GLY A 278 5.26 -3.72 20.89
CA GLY A 278 4.68 -2.41 21.15
C GLY A 278 3.37 -2.48 21.93
N LYS A 279 2.50 -3.47 21.67
CA LYS A 279 1.23 -3.64 22.40
C LYS A 279 1.40 -3.82 23.92
N ASN A 280 2.57 -4.23 24.39
CA ASN A 280 2.85 -4.36 25.83
C ASN A 280 3.38 -3.05 26.44
N SER A 281 3.60 -2.02 25.63
CA SER A 281 4.09 -0.72 26.07
C SER A 281 2.94 0.23 26.39
N PRO A 282 2.99 0.97 27.52
CA PRO A 282 1.98 1.99 27.88
C PRO A 282 1.76 3.05 26.79
N ILE A 283 2.75 3.28 25.92
CA ILE A 283 2.65 4.27 24.85
C ILE A 283 1.54 3.97 23.84
N MET A 284 1.22 2.69 23.63
CA MET A 284 0.13 2.27 22.75
C MET A 284 -1.26 2.52 23.34
N TRP A 285 -1.32 2.75 24.66
CA TRP A 285 -2.55 2.88 25.44
C TRP A 285 -2.67 4.26 26.08
N ALA A 286 -1.93 5.23 25.55
CA ALA A 286 -1.98 6.61 25.99
C ALA A 286 -3.39 7.20 25.85
N THR A 287 -3.71 8.19 26.67
CA THR A 287 -5.03 8.83 26.62
C THR A 287 -5.22 9.56 25.29
N ARG A 288 -6.44 9.54 24.75
CA ARG A 288 -6.77 10.07 23.41
C ARG A 288 -6.48 11.57 23.20
N GLY A 289 -6.31 12.32 24.29
CA GLY A 289 -6.00 13.75 24.24
C GLY A 289 -4.51 14.09 24.11
N MET A 290 -3.61 13.10 24.25
CA MET A 290 -2.16 13.31 24.18
C MET A 290 -1.68 13.55 22.75
N THR A 291 -0.45 14.08 22.63
CA THR A 291 0.27 14.29 21.37
C THR A 291 1.61 13.57 21.43
N GLY A 292 1.99 12.86 20.36
CA GLY A 292 3.30 12.22 20.23
C GLY A 292 3.45 10.74 20.64
N PRO A 293 2.50 10.03 21.31
CA PRO A 293 2.66 8.60 21.54
C PRO A 293 2.88 7.78 20.26
N ASP A 294 2.29 8.20 19.15
CA ASP A 294 2.49 7.61 17.82
C ASP A 294 3.94 7.70 17.35
N GLN A 295 4.53 8.88 17.49
CA GLN A 295 5.94 9.09 17.15
C GLN A 295 6.86 8.36 18.13
N GLY A 296 6.46 8.20 19.39
CA GLY A 296 7.22 7.42 20.35
C GLY A 296 7.15 5.91 20.08
N PHE A 297 6.02 5.39 19.58
CA PHE A 297 5.94 4.01 19.07
C PHE A 297 6.92 3.82 17.91
N LEU A 298 6.88 4.71 16.91
CA LEU A 298 7.79 4.68 15.78
C LEU A 298 9.26 4.77 16.22
N LYS A 299 9.60 5.72 17.11
CA LYS A 299 10.96 5.90 17.63
C LYS A 299 11.47 4.67 18.38
N ARG A 300 10.63 4.03 19.20
CA ARG A 300 11.05 2.93 20.07
C ARG A 300 11.10 1.59 19.35
N PHE A 301 10.13 1.32 18.49
CA PHE A 301 9.91 -0.02 17.94
C PHE A 301 10.16 -0.15 16.43
N VAL A 302 10.28 0.96 15.69
CA VAL A 302 10.44 0.95 14.23
C VAL A 302 11.79 1.54 13.81
N TRP A 303 12.11 2.73 14.29
CA TRP A 303 13.35 3.46 13.96
C TRP A 303 14.65 2.66 14.13
N PRO A 304 14.84 1.79 15.16
CA PRO A 304 16.10 1.07 15.36
C PRO A 304 16.56 0.25 14.16
N TRP A 305 15.62 -0.32 13.39
CA TRP A 305 15.89 -1.13 12.22
C TRP A 305 15.56 -0.38 10.91
N ALA A 306 14.46 0.40 10.87
CA ALA A 306 14.06 1.12 9.67
C ALA A 306 15.11 2.11 9.16
N LYS A 307 15.87 2.76 10.06
CA LYS A 307 16.91 3.74 9.67
C LYS A 307 18.00 3.17 8.77
N LYS A 308 18.22 1.84 8.80
CA LYS A 308 19.26 1.15 8.03
C LYS A 308 18.86 0.91 6.57
N ASP A 309 17.56 1.00 6.28
CA ASP A 309 16.97 0.76 4.96
C ASP A 309 16.02 1.91 4.60
N SER A 310 16.55 3.14 4.65
CA SER A 310 15.73 4.34 4.49
C SER A 310 16.37 5.37 3.57
N ILE A 311 15.53 6.04 2.78
CA ILE A 311 15.81 7.34 2.20
C ILE A 311 15.07 8.40 3.02
N GLN A 312 15.79 9.48 3.33
CA GLN A 312 15.29 10.54 4.21
C GLN A 312 15.43 11.87 3.49
N HIS A 313 14.40 12.69 3.55
CA HIS A 313 14.41 14.06 3.06
C HIS A 313 14.28 15.02 4.24
N ASP A 314 15.19 15.97 4.34
CA ASP A 314 15.29 16.85 5.50
C ASP A 314 15.80 18.23 5.11
N SER A 315 15.06 19.25 5.53
CA SER A 315 15.36 20.65 5.19
C SER A 315 16.21 21.35 6.26
N TYR A 316 16.18 20.89 7.51
CA TYR A 316 16.72 21.66 8.64
C TYR A 316 17.49 20.83 9.68
N THR A 317 17.17 19.55 9.84
CA THR A 317 17.64 18.67 10.91
C THR A 317 18.67 17.63 10.46
N CYS A 318 19.29 17.81 9.29
CA CYS A 318 20.25 16.85 8.72
C CYS A 318 21.52 16.61 9.57
N GLN A 319 21.86 17.52 10.49
CA GLN A 319 22.93 17.29 11.46
C GLN A 319 22.52 16.31 12.56
N VAL A 320 21.22 16.25 12.88
CA VAL A 320 20.65 15.30 13.84
C VAL A 320 20.44 13.93 13.19
N PHE A 321 20.10 13.92 11.90
CA PHE A 321 19.85 12.72 11.11
C PHE A 321 20.86 12.61 9.96
N PRO A 322 22.08 12.08 10.20
CA PRO A 322 23.11 11.99 9.18
C PRO A 322 22.68 11.08 8.02
N GLY A 323 23.13 11.41 6.80
CA GLY A 323 22.82 10.65 5.58
C GLY A 323 21.47 10.98 4.94
N THR A 324 20.76 12.00 5.44
CA THR A 324 19.56 12.52 4.80
C THR A 324 19.89 13.37 3.57
N LEU A 325 18.94 13.44 2.64
CA LEU A 325 18.99 14.27 1.44
C LEU A 325 18.23 15.57 1.67
N GLY A 326 18.63 16.65 0.99
CA GLY A 326 17.74 17.79 0.80
C GLY A 326 16.56 17.40 -0.10
N PHE A 327 15.43 18.08 0.08
CA PHE A 327 14.24 17.84 -0.75
C PHE A 327 14.52 18.05 -2.24
N PRO A 328 13.84 17.30 -3.13
CA PRO A 328 14.07 17.36 -4.58
C PRO A 328 13.39 18.55 -5.26
N THR A 329 12.94 19.54 -4.49
CA THR A 329 12.36 20.80 -4.98
C THR A 329 12.78 21.96 -4.08
N PRO A 330 12.88 23.19 -4.59
CA PRO A 330 12.92 24.37 -3.75
C PRO A 330 11.56 24.60 -3.08
N ARG A 331 11.57 25.26 -1.92
CA ARG A 331 10.34 25.65 -1.22
C ARG A 331 9.68 26.81 -1.98
N LYS A 332 8.37 26.72 -2.18
CA LYS A 332 7.55 27.79 -2.75
C LYS A 332 7.04 28.71 -1.64
N ASN A 333 6.92 30.01 -1.93
CA ASN A 333 6.37 30.99 -0.99
C ASN A 333 4.84 31.00 -1.09
N GLU A 334 4.21 29.99 -0.49
CA GLU A 334 2.77 29.78 -0.50
C GLU A 334 2.29 29.37 0.91
N PRO A 335 0.98 29.43 1.21
CA PRO A 335 0.43 28.89 2.45
C PRO A 335 0.79 27.42 2.63
N ASP A 336 0.97 26.98 3.88
CA ASP A 336 1.18 25.58 4.24
C ASP A 336 2.36 24.89 3.52
N ASN A 337 3.40 25.68 3.17
CA ASN A 337 4.50 25.30 2.27
C ASN A 337 5.50 24.26 2.78
N PHE A 338 5.18 23.49 3.81
CA PHE A 338 6.01 22.40 4.30
C PHE A 338 5.18 21.13 4.54
N ILE A 339 5.82 19.97 4.42
CA ILE A 339 5.16 18.68 4.63
C ILE A 339 4.67 18.56 6.07
N ALA A 340 3.43 18.07 6.26
CA ALA A 340 2.77 18.00 7.57
C ALA A 340 2.52 19.38 8.21
N SER A 341 2.38 20.43 7.41
CA SER A 341 1.78 21.70 7.83
C SER A 341 0.35 21.49 8.29
N VAL A 342 -0.03 22.17 9.38
CA VAL A 342 -1.39 22.12 9.92
C VAL A 342 -2.18 23.27 9.31
N VAL A 343 -3.07 22.97 8.37
CA VAL A 343 -3.84 23.97 7.59
C VAL A 343 -4.55 24.98 8.48
N ALA A 344 -5.16 24.51 9.57
CA ALA A 344 -5.88 25.37 10.50
C ALA A 344 -4.98 26.39 11.22
N GLN A 345 -3.66 26.17 11.26
CA GLN A 345 -2.70 27.10 11.83
C GLN A 345 -2.17 28.10 10.80
N ASN A 346 -2.44 27.89 9.51
CA ASN A 346 -2.00 28.74 8.40
C ASN A 346 -0.49 29.07 8.49
N MET A 347 0.30 28.03 8.72
CA MET A 347 1.73 28.16 9.01
C MET A 347 2.53 27.96 7.73
N SER A 348 3.34 28.97 7.40
CA SER A 348 4.33 28.89 6.32
C SER A 348 5.70 29.22 6.87
N ILE A 349 6.74 28.63 6.29
CA ILE A 349 8.12 28.91 6.66
C ILE A 349 8.87 29.54 5.50
N TRP A 350 9.58 30.62 5.80
CA TRP A 350 10.49 31.28 4.86
C TRP A 350 11.86 31.48 5.49
N LYS A 351 12.45 30.36 5.93
CA LYS A 351 13.74 30.32 6.63
C LYS A 351 14.78 29.64 5.75
N ILE A 352 15.94 30.27 5.61
CA ILE A 352 17.08 29.69 4.88
C ILE A 352 17.47 28.36 5.52
N CYS A 353 17.56 27.32 4.69
CA CYS A 353 18.05 26.02 5.09
C CYS A 353 19.54 26.07 5.44
N PRO A 354 19.98 25.30 6.45
CA PRO A 354 21.40 25.08 6.69
C PRO A 354 22.07 24.53 5.43
N TYR A 355 23.26 25.03 5.11
CA TYR A 355 23.97 24.72 3.85
C TYR A 355 24.10 23.21 3.61
N GLN A 356 24.43 22.46 4.65
CA GLN A 356 24.60 21.01 4.60
C GLN A 356 23.29 20.21 4.42
N CYS A 357 22.12 20.81 4.69
CA CYS A 357 20.82 20.17 4.49
C CYS A 357 20.22 20.44 3.10
N ARG A 358 20.82 21.37 2.34
CA ARG A 358 20.34 21.70 0.99
C ARG A 358 20.65 20.56 0.02
N ARG A 359 19.81 20.46 -1.01
CA ARG A 359 19.92 19.45 -2.07
C ARG A 359 21.30 19.53 -2.73
N GLU A 360 21.94 18.37 -2.91
CA GLU A 360 23.19 18.27 -3.66
C GLU A 360 22.96 18.73 -5.11
N GLY A 361 23.92 19.48 -5.67
CA GLY A 361 23.76 20.18 -6.95
C GLY A 361 23.02 21.51 -6.86
N HIS A 362 22.27 21.77 -5.79
CA HIS A 362 21.49 23.00 -5.59
C HIS A 362 21.77 23.75 -4.28
N ARG A 363 22.96 23.55 -3.69
CA ARG A 363 23.30 24.13 -2.38
C ARG A 363 23.37 25.67 -2.38
N LEU A 364 23.55 26.29 -3.56
CA LEU A 364 23.74 27.74 -3.71
C LEU A 364 22.46 28.48 -4.11
N ASP A 365 21.56 27.84 -4.86
CA ASP A 365 20.34 28.42 -5.44
C ASP A 365 19.07 28.00 -4.70
N TRP A 366 18.98 26.77 -4.17
CA TRP A 366 17.83 26.33 -3.36
C TRP A 366 18.07 26.60 -1.87
N ILE A 367 18.26 27.88 -1.54
CA ILE A 367 18.54 28.30 -0.16
C ILE A 367 17.30 28.22 0.75
N TYR A 368 16.12 28.37 0.16
CA TYR A 368 14.84 27.97 0.75
C TYR A 368 14.53 26.58 0.24
N CYS A 369 15.17 25.61 0.87
CA CYS A 369 14.68 24.24 0.88
C CYS A 369 13.66 24.12 2.02
#